data_AF-A0A9W5VHH5-F1
#
_entry.id   AF-A0A9W5VHH5-F1
#
_cell.length_a   1.000
_cell.length_b   1.000
_cell.length_c   1.000
_cell.angle_alpha   90.00
_cell.angle_beta   90.00
_cell.angle_gamma   90.00
#
_symmetry.space_group_name_H-M   'P 1'
#
loop_
_entity.id
_entity.type
_entity.pdbx_description
1 polymer ?
#
loop_
_entity_poly.entity_id
_entity_poly.type
_entity_poly.pdbx_seq_one_letter_code
_entity_poly.pdbx_strand_id
1 'polypeptide(L)'
;MSSWLLFALLSAIAAALVSIFGKFGLDGIDANVATTIRSIIMALFMIGVIIIQGKFQNIGDVLLNKKALLFITLSGVAGASSWLFYFLALKTGKVSQVAPVDKLSVVFSIILAMIILGEKLNFMTGVGVVFITAGVLFIAFS
;
A
#
# COMPACT_ATOMS: atom_id res chain seq x y z
N MET A 1 -6.53 -15.75 -18.03
CA MET A 1 -5.73 -15.34 -16.86
C MET A 1 -6.67 -15.13 -15.68
N SER A 2 -6.31 -15.62 -14.51
CA SER A 2 -7.12 -15.48 -13.30
C SER A 2 -7.29 -14.01 -12.91
N SER A 3 -8.54 -13.60 -12.67
CA SER A 3 -8.96 -12.19 -12.47
C SER A 3 -8.09 -11.40 -11.47
N TRP A 4 -7.58 -12.07 -10.42
CA TRP A 4 -6.69 -11.46 -9.42
C TRP A 4 -5.37 -10.92 -10.00
N LEU A 5 -4.80 -11.57 -11.02
CA LEU A 5 -3.51 -11.17 -11.60
C LEU A 5 -3.66 -9.86 -12.37
N LEU A 6 -4.77 -9.69 -13.09
CA LEU A 6 -5.07 -8.45 -13.80
C LEU A 6 -5.21 -7.28 -12.82
N PHE A 7 -5.95 -7.46 -11.72
CA PHE A 7 -6.08 -6.42 -10.70
C PHE A 7 -4.75 -6.10 -10.00
N ALA A 8 -3.91 -7.11 -9.75
CA ALA A 8 -2.57 -6.90 -9.18
C ALA A 8 -1.67 -6.09 -10.12
N LEU A 9 -1.70 -6.38 -11.43
CA LEU A 9 -0.94 -5.61 -12.42
C LEU A 9 -1.43 -4.16 -12.54
N LEU A 10 -2.74 -3.95 -12.56
CA LEU A 10 -3.32 -2.60 -12.53
C LEU A 10 -2.94 -1.84 -11.26
N SER A 11 -2.93 -2.53 -10.11
CA SER A 11 -2.45 -1.95 -8.84
C SER A 11 -0.97 -1.56 -8.89
N ALA A 12 -0.11 -2.38 -9.50
CA ALA A 12 1.31 -2.06 -9.67
C ALA A 12 1.52 -0.81 -10.54
N ILE A 13 0.78 -0.70 -11.65
CA ILE A 13 0.81 0.49 -12.53
C ILE A 13 0.34 1.73 -11.76
N ALA A 14 -0.77 1.62 -11.03
CA ALA A 14 -1.28 2.73 -10.21
C ALA A 14 -0.26 3.14 -9.12
N ALA A 15 0.39 2.18 -8.45
CA ALA A 15 1.41 2.46 -7.45
C ALA A 15 2.64 3.18 -8.04
N ALA A 16 3.03 2.85 -9.28
CA ALA A 16 4.09 3.57 -9.99
C ALA A 16 3.68 5.04 -10.25
N LEU A 17 2.46 5.28 -10.73
CA LEU A 17 1.93 6.64 -10.94
C LEU A 17 1.86 7.44 -9.64
N VAL A 18 1.40 6.82 -8.54
CA VAL A 18 1.36 7.43 -7.20
C VAL A 18 2.76 7.89 -6.77
N SER A 19 3.79 7.12 -7.08
CA SER A 19 5.18 7.46 -6.72
C SER A 19 5.71 8.65 -7.51
N ILE A 20 5.44 8.69 -8.82
CA ILE A 20 5.83 9.80 -9.70
C ILE A 20 5.07 11.09 -9.36
N PHE A 21 3.74 11.05 -9.34
CA PHE A 21 2.92 12.21 -9.01
C PHE A 21 3.11 12.66 -7.57
N GLY A 22 3.34 11.72 -6.66
CA GLY A 22 3.68 12.01 -5.28
C GLY A 22 4.98 12.79 -5.16
N LYS A 23 6.05 12.39 -5.87
CA LYS A 23 7.32 13.13 -5.87
C LYS A 23 7.14 14.56 -6.37
N PHE A 24 6.43 14.75 -7.49
CA PHE A 24 6.15 16.09 -8.04
C PHE A 24 5.25 16.92 -7.12
N GLY A 25 4.22 16.32 -6.52
CA GLY A 25 3.27 17.01 -5.64
C GLY A 25 3.84 17.38 -4.26
N LEU A 26 5.06 16.93 -3.93
CA LEU A 26 5.76 17.30 -2.70
C LEU A 26 6.74 18.46 -2.88
N ASP A 27 6.91 18.96 -4.10
CA ASP A 27 7.84 20.06 -4.37
C ASP A 27 7.37 21.35 -3.70
N GLY A 28 8.18 21.87 -2.77
CA GLY A 28 7.84 23.03 -1.94
C GLY A 28 6.70 22.85 -0.93
N ILE A 29 6.10 21.65 -0.83
CA ILE A 29 4.95 21.37 0.05
C ILE A 29 5.36 20.45 1.20
N ASP A 30 4.73 20.62 2.36
CA ASP A 30 4.89 19.70 3.48
C ASP A 30 4.28 18.32 3.18
N ALA A 31 4.99 17.24 3.52
CA ALA A 31 4.57 15.89 3.18
C ALA A 31 3.30 15.46 3.94
N ASN A 32 3.10 15.97 5.15
CA ASN A 32 1.93 15.66 5.97
C ASN A 32 0.70 16.39 5.41
N VAL A 33 0.86 17.65 5.00
CA VAL A 33 -0.20 18.43 4.34
C VAL A 33 -0.61 17.77 3.02
N ALA A 34 0.35 17.46 2.16
CA ALA A 34 0.09 16.78 0.88
C ALA A 34 -0.61 15.43 1.08
N THR A 35 -0.19 14.65 2.10
CA THR A 35 -0.79 13.36 2.42
C THR A 35 -2.19 13.50 2.99
N THR A 36 -2.46 14.53 3.78
CA THR A 36 -3.81 14.82 4.29
C THR A 36 -4.78 15.14 3.16
N ILE A 37 -4.39 16.02 2.23
CA ILE A 37 -5.19 16.33 1.03
C ILE A 37 -5.42 15.07 0.19
N ARG A 38 -4.38 14.26 0.01
CA ARG A 38 -4.48 12.99 -0.72
C ARG A 38 -5.49 12.02 -0.09
N SER A 39 -5.50 11.91 1.24
CA SER A 39 -6.46 11.08 1.97
C SER A 39 -7.90 11.54 1.77
N ILE A 40 -8.14 12.85 1.73
CA ILE A 40 -9.48 13.40 1.44
C ILE A 40 -9.92 13.04 0.01
N ILE A 41 -9.05 13.24 -0.98
CA ILE A 41 -9.34 12.89 -2.37
C ILE A 41 -9.63 11.39 -2.50
N MET A 42 -8.83 10.54 -1.87
CA MET A 42 -9.02 9.09 -1.87
C MET A 42 -10.33 8.67 -1.20
N ALA A 43 -10.69 9.32 -0.08
CA ALA A 43 -11.97 9.08 0.60
C ALA A 43 -13.15 9.44 -0.29
N LEU A 44 -13.14 10.62 -0.92
CA LEU A 44 -14.19 11.04 -1.85
C LEU A 44 -14.30 10.11 -3.05
N PHE A 45 -13.18 9.67 -3.61
CA PHE A 45 -13.15 8.70 -4.70
C PHE A 45 -13.80 7.37 -4.29
N MET A 46 -13.44 6.83 -3.12
CA MET A 46 -14.03 5.59 -2.61
C MET A 46 -15.52 5.74 -2.29
N ILE A 47 -15.95 6.89 -1.76
CA ILE A 47 -17.37 7.19 -1.55
C ILE A 47 -18.14 7.17 -2.89
N GLY A 48 -17.60 7.79 -3.94
CA GLY A 48 -18.20 7.73 -5.28
C GLY A 48 -18.32 6.29 -5.80
N VAL A 49 -17.28 5.48 -5.61
CA VAL A 49 -17.25 4.07 -6.03
C VAL A 49 -18.31 3.22 -5.32
N ILE A 50 -18.56 3.41 -4.02
CA ILE A 50 -19.61 2.65 -3.31
C ILE A 50 -21.03 3.12 -3.67
N ILE A 51 -21.20 4.41 -3.99
CA ILE A 51 -22.48 4.97 -4.43
C ILE A 51 -22.85 4.39 -5.80
N ILE A 52 -21.92 4.40 -6.76
CA ILE A 52 -22.14 3.84 -8.10
C ILE A 52 -22.44 2.34 -8.04
N GLN A 53 -21.82 1.61 -7.10
CA GLN A 53 -22.10 0.19 -6.88
C GLN A 53 -23.40 -0.09 -6.12
N GLY A 54 -24.08 0.94 -5.59
CA GLY A 54 -25.28 0.77 -4.77
C GLY A 54 -25.03 0.11 -3.40
N LYS A 55 -23.77 0.07 -2.92
CA LYS A 55 -23.36 -0.64 -1.69
C LYS A 55 -23.33 0.26 -0.46
N PHE A 56 -23.95 1.43 -0.52
CA PHE A 56 -23.93 2.40 0.58
C PHE A 56 -24.55 1.84 1.87
N GLN A 57 -25.54 0.96 1.74
CA GLN A 57 -26.26 0.33 2.85
C GLN A 57 -25.34 -0.61 3.67
N ASN A 58 -24.34 -1.22 3.03
CA ASN A 58 -23.39 -2.15 3.67
C ASN A 58 -22.42 -1.46 4.64
N ILE A 59 -22.33 -0.12 4.64
CA ILE A 59 -21.53 0.61 5.64
C ILE A 59 -22.06 0.34 7.04
N GLY A 60 -23.39 0.29 7.21
CA GLY A 60 -24.03 0.01 8.49
C GLY A 60 -23.64 -1.36 9.04
N ASP A 61 -23.61 -2.38 8.18
CA ASP A 61 -23.24 -3.75 8.56
C ASP A 61 -21.80 -3.84 9.09
N VAL A 62 -20.88 -3.10 8.46
CA VAL A 62 -19.47 -3.04 8.89
C VAL A 62 -19.34 -2.30 10.22
N LEU A 63 -20.08 -1.21 10.42
CA LEU A 63 -20.06 -0.44 11.67
C LEU A 63 -20.60 -1.23 12.87
N LEU A 64 -21.58 -2.11 12.64
CA LEU A 64 -22.12 -3.00 13.68
C LEU A 64 -21.16 -4.13 14.05
N ASN A 65 -20.29 -4.54 13.13
CA ASN A 65 -19.30 -5.59 13.36
C ASN A 65 -18.03 -5.02 14.02
N LYS A 66 -18.01 -4.98 15.36
CA LYS A 66 -16.88 -4.45 16.16
C LYS A 66 -15.53 -5.07 15.80
N LYS A 67 -15.49 -6.37 15.46
CA LYS A 67 -14.24 -7.04 15.08
C LYS A 67 -13.75 -6.55 13.73
N ALA A 68 -14.63 -6.49 12.73
CA ALA A 68 -14.30 -5.94 11.41
C ALA A 68 -13.85 -4.48 11.53
N LEU A 69 -14.58 -3.67 12.29
CA LEU A 69 -14.24 -2.27 12.53
C LEU A 69 -12.85 -2.11 13.15
N LEU A 70 -12.51 -2.92 14.17
CA LEU A 70 -11.19 -2.89 14.79
C LEU A 70 -10.07 -3.19 13.79
N PHE A 71 -10.20 -4.26 12.99
CA PHE A 71 -9.19 -4.60 11.99
C PHE A 71 -9.09 -3.56 10.87
N ILE A 72 -10.23 -2.98 10.44
CA ILE A 72 -10.26 -1.91 9.43
C ILE A 72 -9.59 -0.64 9.97
N THR A 73 -9.87 -0.26 11.22
CA THR A 73 -9.22 0.90 11.86
C THR A 73 -7.72 0.67 12.00
N LEU A 74 -7.29 -0.50 12.49
CA LEU A 74 -5.87 -0.84 12.59
C LEU A 74 -5.17 -0.82 11.22
N SER A 75 -5.80 -1.42 10.21
CA SER A 75 -5.31 -1.40 8.83
C SER A 75 -5.25 0.02 8.26
N GLY A 76 -6.24 0.87 8.58
CA GLY A 76 -6.29 2.27 8.15
C GLY A 76 -5.17 3.10 8.77
N VAL A 77 -4.91 2.93 10.07
CA VAL A 77 -3.79 3.58 10.76
C VAL A 77 -2.46 3.09 10.19
N ALA A 78 -2.28 1.78 10.03
CA ALA A 78 -1.08 1.20 9.43
C ALA A 78 -0.83 1.72 8.00
N GLY A 79 -1.88 1.79 7.18
CA GLY A 79 -1.82 2.35 5.83
C GLY A 79 -1.44 3.84 5.83
N ALA A 80 -2.07 4.65 6.69
CA ALA A 80 -1.74 6.06 6.83
C ALA A 80 -0.29 6.27 7.27
N SER A 81 0.20 5.51 8.25
CA SER A 81 1.60 5.54 8.69
C SER A 81 2.56 5.12 7.57
N SER A 82 2.24 4.06 6.83
CA SER A 82 3.04 3.61 5.68
C SER A 82 3.17 4.72 4.64
N TRP A 83 2.08 5.40 4.29
CA TRP A 83 2.10 6.47 3.29
C TRP A 83 2.86 7.69 3.81
N LEU A 84 2.66 8.06 5.07
CA LEU A 84 3.39 9.16 5.73
C LEU A 84 4.90 8.97 5.59
N PHE A 85 5.44 7.83 6.00
CA PHE A 85 6.87 7.55 5.92
C PHE A 85 7.34 7.41 4.46
N TYR A 86 6.54 6.80 3.59
CA TYR A 86 6.87 6.67 2.17
C TYR A 86 7.05 8.02 1.48
N PHE A 87 6.12 8.97 1.66
CA PHE A 87 6.23 10.29 1.05
C PHE A 87 7.29 11.16 1.71
N LEU A 88 7.53 10.99 3.01
CA LEU A 88 8.65 11.65 3.67
C LEU A 88 9.99 11.17 3.08
N ALA A 89 10.14 9.86 2.85
CA ALA A 89 11.30 9.30 2.17
C ALA A 89 11.40 9.75 0.71
N LEU A 90 10.29 9.83 -0.02
CA LEU A 90 10.28 10.37 -1.38
C LEU A 90 10.66 11.86 -1.43
N LYS A 91 10.36 12.64 -0.39
CA LYS A 91 10.75 14.06 -0.35
C LYS A 91 12.28 14.20 -0.35
N THR A 92 12.98 13.40 0.46
CA THR A 92 14.44 13.48 0.63
C THR A 92 15.24 12.57 -0.30
N GLY A 93 14.64 11.50 -0.83
CA GLY A 93 15.28 10.49 -1.66
C GLY A 93 14.88 10.50 -3.14
N LYS A 94 15.54 9.65 -3.93
CA LYS A 94 15.18 9.39 -5.33
C LYS A 94 14.06 8.34 -5.40
N VAL A 95 13.11 8.53 -6.31
CA VAL A 95 12.03 7.53 -6.54
C VAL A 95 12.62 6.16 -6.87
N SER A 96 13.72 6.12 -7.64
CA SER A 96 14.41 4.88 -8.02
C SER A 96 14.98 4.10 -6.84
N GLN A 97 15.27 4.74 -5.70
CA GLN A 97 15.79 4.08 -4.49
C GLN A 97 14.65 3.78 -3.50
N VAL A 98 13.75 4.74 -3.29
CA VAL A 98 12.67 4.64 -2.29
C VAL A 98 11.59 3.64 -2.71
N ALA A 99 11.19 3.64 -3.99
CA ALA A 99 10.09 2.77 -4.46
C ALA A 99 10.44 1.28 -4.38
N PRO A 100 11.67 0.82 -4.69
CA PRO A 100 12.07 -0.57 -4.43
C PRO A 100 12.11 -0.91 -2.93
N VAL A 101 12.63 -0.02 -2.08
CA VAL A 101 12.66 -0.23 -0.62
C VAL A 101 11.26 -0.43 -0.06
N ASP A 102 10.28 0.34 -0.52
CA ASP A 102 8.86 0.14 -0.20
C ASP A 102 8.35 -1.28 -0.55
N LYS A 103 8.91 -1.95 -1.57
CA LYS A 103 8.52 -3.32 -1.94
C LYS A 103 9.03 -4.40 -1.00
N LEU A 104 9.92 -4.08 -0.06
CA LEU A 104 10.18 -4.98 1.08
C LEU A 104 8.93 -5.23 1.93
N SER A 105 7.90 -4.38 1.83
CA SER A 105 6.57 -4.65 2.41
C SER A 105 6.01 -6.01 2.00
N VAL A 106 6.33 -6.51 0.81
CA VAL A 106 5.93 -7.85 0.36
C VAL A 106 6.60 -8.93 1.21
N VAL A 107 7.89 -8.77 1.51
CA VAL A 107 8.65 -9.68 2.38
C VAL A 107 8.04 -9.72 3.77
N PHE A 108 7.80 -8.55 4.37
CA PHE A 108 7.16 -8.45 5.68
C PHE A 108 5.74 -9.03 5.67
N SER A 109 4.96 -8.80 4.61
CA SER A 109 3.60 -9.34 4.48
C SER A 109 3.60 -10.87 4.44
N ILE A 110 4.53 -11.48 3.70
CA ILE A 110 4.69 -12.94 3.64
C ILE A 110 5.09 -13.51 5.01
N ILE A 111 6.01 -12.85 5.72
CA ILE A 111 6.44 -13.27 7.07
C ILE A 111 5.27 -13.16 8.07
N LEU A 112 4.54 -12.05 8.05
CA LEU A 112 3.38 -11.86 8.91
C LEU A 112 2.26 -12.85 8.56
N ALA A 113 2.04 -13.17 7.29
CA ALA A 113 1.07 -14.17 6.88
C ALA A 113 1.45 -15.57 7.40
N MET A 114 2.73 -15.95 7.38
CA MET A 114 3.17 -17.20 8.01
C MET A 114 2.86 -17.23 9.51
N ILE A 115 3.20 -16.17 10.24
CA ILE A 115 3.13 -16.14 11.71
C ILE A 115 1.69 -15.98 12.20
N ILE A 116 0.92 -15.09 11.58
CA ILE A 116 -0.41 -14.68 12.04
C ILE A 116 -1.51 -15.53 11.40
N LEU A 117 -1.42 -15.78 10.08
CA LEU A 117 -2.44 -16.55 9.35
C LEU A 117 -2.11 -18.04 9.28
N GLY A 118 -0.88 -18.44 9.65
CA GLY A 118 -0.45 -19.84 9.61
C GLY A 118 -0.19 -20.37 8.19
N GLU A 119 0.03 -19.47 7.22
CA GLU A 119 0.26 -19.87 5.84
C GLU A 119 1.58 -20.65 5.70
N LYS A 120 1.51 -21.83 5.06
CA LYS A 120 2.70 -22.62 4.75
C LYS A 120 3.34 -22.12 3.48
N LEU A 121 4.59 -21.67 3.56
CA LEU A 121 5.34 -21.28 2.37
C LEU A 121 5.84 -22.51 1.61
N ASN A 122 5.67 -22.45 0.30
CA ASN A 122 6.41 -23.29 -0.61
C ASN A 122 7.86 -22.80 -0.70
N PHE A 123 8.80 -23.73 -0.92
CA PHE A 123 10.21 -23.44 -1.16
C PHE A 123 10.41 -22.35 -2.22
N MET A 124 9.63 -22.39 -3.31
CA MET A 124 9.67 -21.38 -4.37
C MET A 124 9.32 -19.97 -3.88
N THR A 125 8.37 -19.84 -2.94
CA THR A 125 8.01 -18.55 -2.35
C THR A 125 9.17 -18.01 -1.50
N GLY A 126 9.83 -18.90 -0.74
CA GLY A 126 11.02 -18.53 0.05
C GLY A 126 12.17 -18.03 -0.82
N VAL A 127 12.45 -18.72 -1.93
CA VAL A 127 13.44 -18.28 -2.91
C VAL A 127 13.05 -16.91 -3.49
N GLY A 128 11.79 -16.73 -3.89
CA GLY A 128 11.29 -15.44 -4.40
C GLY A 128 11.49 -14.28 -3.41
N VAL A 129 11.23 -14.50 -2.12
CA VAL A 129 11.47 -13.52 -1.05
C VAL A 129 12.95 -13.12 -0.97
N VAL A 130 13.87 -14.09 -1.04
CA VAL A 130 15.31 -13.82 -1.04
C VAL A 130 15.72 -12.97 -2.24
N PHE A 131 15.23 -13.32 -3.44
CA PHE A 131 15.52 -12.56 -4.67
C PHE A 131 14.96 -11.13 -4.64
N ILE A 132 13.73 -10.94 -4.16
CA ILE A 132 13.14 -9.60 -3.97
C ILE A 132 14.02 -8.79 -3.00
N THR A 133 14.36 -9.39 -1.86
CA THR A 133 15.17 -8.72 -0.84
C THR A 133 16.55 -8.30 -1.40
N ALA A 134 17.25 -9.23 -2.05
CA ALA A 134 18.54 -8.96 -2.66
C ALA A 134 18.45 -7.87 -3.74
N GLY A 135 17.46 -7.97 -4.63
CA GLY A 135 17.23 -6.98 -5.69
C GLY A 135 16.97 -5.57 -5.14
N VAL A 136 16.19 -5.46 -4.06
CA VAL A 136 15.95 -4.18 -3.40
C VAL A 136 17.23 -3.62 -2.76
N LEU A 137 18.03 -4.45 -2.07
CA LEU A 137 19.28 -4.00 -1.46
C LEU A 137 20.27 -3.47 -2.52
N PHE A 138 20.38 -4.15 -3.67
CA PHE A 138 21.23 -3.67 -4.76
C PHE A 138 20.82 -2.28 -5.26
N ILE A 139 19.51 -2.03 -5.44
CA ILE A 139 19.03 -0.74 -5.91
C ILE A 139 19.11 0.35 -4.83
N ALA A 140 18.90 -0.02 -3.56
CA ALA A 140 18.97 0.93 -2.45
C ALA A 140 20.40 1.47 -2.24
N PHE A 141 21.42 0.65 -2.51
CA PHE A 141 22.84 1.01 -2.33
C PHE A 141 23.58 1.37 -3.63
N SER A 142 22.87 1.49 -4.76
CA SER A 142 23.41 2.03 -6.01
C SER A 142 23.23 3.55 -6.10
#